data_AF-A0A8H9I956-F1
#
_entry.id   AF-A0A8H9I956-F1
#
_cell.length_a   1.000
_cell.length_b   1.000
_cell.length_c   1.000
_cell.angle_alpha   90.00
_cell.angle_beta   90.00
_cell.angle_gamma   90.00
#
_symmetry.space_group_name_H-M   'P 1'
#
loop_
_entity.id
_entity.type
_entity.pdbx_description
1 polymer ?
#
loop_
_entity_poly.entity_id
_entity_poly.type
_entity_poly.pdbx_seq_one_letter_code
_entity_poly.pdbx_strand_id
1 'polypeptide(L)' 'MQSEAPFACDRMDFAQWLQFIFIPKMTSLLQAQLPLPRRMTLLPMAQEWAKELKCDRQYTTAILDTINKIDLIFSDDAL' A
#
# COMPACT_ATOMS: atom_id res chain seq x y z
N MET A 1 16.13 1.93 14.83
CA MET A 1 15.09 0.95 15.20
C MET A 1 14.19 0.75 13.99
N GLN A 2 14.09 -0.47 13.46
CA GLN A 2 13.15 -0.81 12.39
C GLN A 2 11.84 -1.30 13.01
N SER A 3 10.72 -1.16 12.31
CA SER A 3 9.45 -1.76 12.76
C SER A 3 9.42 -3.21 12.32
N GLU A 4 9.01 -4.07 13.23
CA GLU A 4 8.73 -5.48 12.97
C GLU A 4 7.22 -5.70 12.70
N ALA A 5 6.39 -4.67 12.96
CA ALA A 5 4.96 -4.72 12.71
C ALA A 5 4.67 -4.55 11.20
N PRO A 6 3.61 -5.21 10.69
CA PRO A 6 3.18 -5.00 9.30
C PRO A 6 2.82 -3.54 9.09
N PHE A 7 3.22 -2.99 7.94
CA PHE A 7 2.99 -1.57 7.58
C PHE A 7 3.58 -0.55 8.57
N ALA A 8 4.49 -0.97 9.46
CA ALA A 8 5.03 -0.13 10.52
C ALA A 8 3.95 0.64 11.30
N CYS A 9 2.80 0.01 11.53
CA CYS A 9 1.62 0.63 12.16
C CYS A 9 1.86 1.08 13.61
N ASP A 10 2.93 0.60 14.24
CA ASP A 10 3.42 1.03 15.55
C ASP A 10 4.14 2.39 15.52
N ARG A 11 4.58 2.85 14.34
CA ARG A 11 5.42 4.05 14.19
C ARG A 11 4.85 5.14 13.30
N MET A 12 3.93 4.82 12.40
CA MET A 12 3.33 5.80 11.48
C MET A 12 1.95 5.37 11.01
N ASP A 13 1.17 6.34 10.53
CA ASP A 13 -0.11 6.05 9.89
C ASP A 13 0.09 5.37 8.52
N PHE A 14 -0.96 4.74 8.02
CA PHE A 14 -0.91 4.01 6.76
C PHE A 14 -0.58 4.89 5.55
N ALA A 15 -1.05 6.14 5.51
CA ALA A 15 -0.78 7.06 4.41
C ALA A 15 0.70 7.51 4.40
N GLN A 16 1.27 7.76 5.57
CA GLN A 16 2.69 8.03 5.75
C GLN A 16 3.53 6.83 5.33
N TRP A 17 3.13 5.62 5.72
CA TRP A 17 3.79 4.40 5.28
C TRP A 17 3.77 4.25 3.76
N LEU A 18 2.63 4.54 3.12
CA LEU A 18 2.53 4.53 1.65
C LEU A 18 3.50 5.53 1.01
N GLN A 19 3.51 6.78 1.48
CA GLN A 19 4.31 7.85 0.90
C GLN A 19 5.82 7.64 1.10
N PHE A 20 6.24 7.27 2.30
CA PHE A 20 7.65 7.28 2.67
C PHE A 20 8.32 5.91 2.58
N ILE A 21 7.57 4.81 2.61
CA ILE A 21 8.13 3.45 2.56
C ILE A 21 7.71 2.73 1.27
N PHE A 22 6.41 2.61 1.01
CA PHE A 22 5.93 1.82 -0.12
C PHE A 22 6.34 2.39 -1.48
N ILE A 23 5.99 3.65 -1.76
CA ILE A 23 6.26 4.27 -3.06
C ILE A 23 7.76 4.28 -3.37
N PRO A 24 8.66 4.78 -2.49
CA PRO A 24 10.09 4.78 -2.79
C PRO A 24 10.67 3.38 -2.99
N LYS A 25 10.20 2.40 -2.22
CA LYS A 25 10.63 0.99 -2.35
C LYS A 25 10.21 0.40 -3.69
N MET A 26 8.95 0.59 -4.10
CA MET A 26 8.48 0.09 -5.39
C MET A 26 9.19 0.78 -6.56
N THR A 27 9.39 2.10 -6.48
CA THR A 27 10.16 2.84 -7.49
C THR A 27 11.58 2.28 -7.63
N SER A 28 12.26 2.00 -6.52
CA SER A 28 13.61 1.43 -6.56
C SER A 28 13.64 0.02 -7.17
N LEU A 29 12.67 -0.85 -6.85
CA LEU A 29 12.56 -2.18 -7.45
C LEU A 29 12.35 -2.10 -8.97
N LEU A 30 11.46 -1.22 -9.42
CA LEU A 30 11.17 -1.02 -10.84
C LEU A 30 12.40 -0.47 -11.59
N GLN A 31 13.10 0.52 -11.02
CA GLN A 31 14.32 1.08 -11.61
C GLN A 31 15.44 0.04 -11.73
N ALA A 32 15.54 -0.86 -10.75
CA ALA A 32 16.51 -1.95 -10.74
C ALA A 32 16.05 -3.18 -11.55
N GLN A 33 14.87 -3.14 -12.19
CA GLN A 33 14.25 -4.28 -12.88
C GLN A 33 14.19 -5.54 -12.02
N LEU A 34 14.00 -5.37 -10.71
CA LEU A 34 13.88 -6.47 -9.76
C LEU A 34 12.43 -6.99 -9.74
N PRO A 35 12.24 -8.28 -9.43
CA PRO A 35 10.90 -8.84 -9.32
C PRO A 35 10.12 -8.13 -8.22
N LEU A 36 8.85 -7.82 -8.53
CA LEU A 36 7.93 -7.27 -7.56
C LEU A 36 7.60 -8.31 -6.47
N PRO A 37 7.28 -7.87 -5.24
CA PRO A 37 6.90 -8.78 -4.17
C PRO A 37 5.66 -9.60 -4.56
N ARG A 38 5.77 -10.93 -4.51
CA ARG A 38 4.63 -11.83 -4.72
C ARG A 38 3.83 -11.90 -3.43
N ARG A 39 2.49 -11.79 -3.51
CA ARG A 39 1.54 -11.86 -2.37
C ARG A 39 1.52 -10.65 -1.44
N MET A 40 1.63 -9.44 -1.98
CA MET A 40 1.35 -8.22 -1.21
C MET A 40 -0.11 -7.80 -1.41
N THR A 41 -0.80 -7.53 -0.31
CA THR A 41 -2.17 -6.98 -0.31
C THR A 41 -2.25 -5.77 0.62
N LEU A 42 -2.53 -4.61 0.06
CA LEU A 42 -2.64 -3.33 0.75
C LEU A 42 -4.09 -2.99 1.10
N LEU A 43 -5.06 -3.49 0.31
CA LEU A 43 -6.46 -3.13 0.40
C LEU A 43 -7.08 -3.35 1.79
N PRO A 44 -6.83 -4.48 2.51
CA PRO A 44 -7.41 -4.67 3.84
C PRO A 44 -6.99 -3.57 4.82
N MET A 45 -5.71 -3.18 4.81
CA MET A 45 -5.19 -2.13 5.68
C MET A 45 -5.74 -0.75 5.27
N ALA A 46 -5.84 -0.50 3.97
CA ALA A 46 -6.43 0.74 3.45
C ALA A 46 -7.90 0.90 3.84
N GLN A 47 -8.66 -0.20 3.87
CA GLN A 47 -10.06 -0.20 4.32
C GLN A 47 -10.19 0.12 5.80
N GLU A 48 -9.30 -0.39 6.66
CA GLU A 48 -9.28 -0.01 8.08
C GLU A 48 -8.92 1.46 8.25
N TRP A 49 -7.88 1.94 7.57
CA TRP A 49 -7.50 3.35 7.59
C TRP A 49 -8.66 4.26 7.13
N ALA A 50 -9.36 3.87 6.06
CA ALA A 50 -10.51 4.60 5.53
C ALA A 50 -11.67 4.74 6.53
N LYS A 51 -11.90 3.75 7.41
CA LYS A 51 -12.96 3.82 8.44
C LYS A 51 -12.69 4.90 9.49
N GLU A 52 -11.42 5.20 9.75
CA GLU A 52 -11.00 6.19 10.75
C GLU A 52 -11.07 7.63 10.22
N LEU A 53 -11.12 7.81 8.90
CA LEU A 53 -11.19 9.13 8.28
C LEU A 53 -12.59 9.72 8.33
N LYS A 54 -12.67 10.97 8.78
CA LYS A 54 -13.88 11.81 8.68
C LYS A 54 -13.81 12.73 7.46
N CYS A 55 -13.48 12.19 6.29
CA CYS A 55 -13.36 12.95 5.05
C CYS A 55 -14.43 12.55 4.03
N ASP A 56 -14.42 13.22 2.87
CA ASP A 56 -15.36 12.95 1.79
C ASP A 56 -15.28 11.48 1.35
N ARG A 57 -16.45 10.83 1.32
CA ARG A 57 -16.61 9.44 0.90
C ARG A 57 -16.12 9.21 -0.52
N GLN A 58 -16.27 10.20 -1.40
CA GLN A 58 -15.83 10.12 -2.79
C GLN A 58 -14.30 10.03 -2.89
N TYR A 59 -13.58 10.83 -2.10
CA TYR A 59 -12.12 10.81 -2.05
C TYR A 59 -11.57 9.47 -1.54
N THR A 60 -12.18 8.97 -0.45
CA THR A 60 -11.79 7.69 0.15
C THR A 60 -12.02 6.52 -0.81
N THR A 61 -13.13 6.52 -1.54
CA THR A 61 -13.44 5.50 -2.56
C THR A 61 -12.39 5.48 -3.66
N ALA A 62 -12.00 6.65 -4.19
CA ALA A 62 -10.99 6.74 -5.24
C ALA A 62 -9.62 6.20 -4.81
N ILE A 63 -9.24 6.40 -3.54
CA ILE A 63 -8.01 5.83 -2.96
C ILE A 63 -8.11 4.30 -2.89
N LEU A 64 -9.21 3.78 -2.33
CA LEU A 64 -9.42 2.34 -2.21
C LEU A 64 -9.41 1.65 -3.57
N ASP A 65 -10.03 2.26 -4.59
CA ASP A 65 -10.01 1.74 -5.97
C ASP A 65 -8.60 1.71 -6.56
N THR A 66 -7.80 2.74 -6.27
CA THR A 66 -6.40 2.80 -6.72
C THR A 66 -5.56 1.72 -6.03
N ILE A 67 -5.75 1.52 -4.74
CA ILE A 67 -5.07 0.48 -3.96
C ILE A 67 -5.47 -0.92 -4.44
N ASN A 68 -6.75 -1.14 -4.74
CA ASN A 68 -7.21 -2.42 -5.30
C ASN A 68 -6.53 -2.73 -6.65
N LYS A 69 -6.35 -1.73 -7.53
CA LYS A 69 -5.60 -1.91 -8.78
C LYS A 69 -4.15 -2.33 -8.54
N ILE A 70 -3.50 -1.76 -7.51
CA ILE A 70 -2.14 -2.14 -7.11
C ILE A 70 -2.11 -3.60 -6.64
N ASP A 71 -3.05 -4.02 -5.80
CA ASP A 71 -3.13 -5.39 -5.31
C ASP A 71 -3.37 -6.40 -6.44
N LEU A 72 -4.16 -6.03 -7.46
CA LEU A 72 -4.36 -6.86 -8.64
C LEU A 72 -3.05 -7.08 -9.41
N ILE A 73 -2.17 -6.07 -9.50
CA ILE A 73 -0.85 -6.21 -10.14
C ILE A 73 0.04 -7.21 -9.36
N PHE A 74 -0.06 -7.24 -8.02
CA PHE A 74 0.69 -8.19 -7.21
C PHE A 74 0.07 -9.60 -7.17
N SER A 75 -1.22 -9.71 -7.52
CA SER A 75 -1.97 -10.96 -7.52
C SER A 75 -1.91 -11.67 -8.87
N ASP A 76 -1.66 -10.94 -9.96
CA ASP A 76 -1.57 -11.49 -11.29
C ASP A 76 -0.21 -12.17 -11.50
N ASP A 77 -0.22 -13.51 -11.43
CA ASP A 77 0.87 -14.40 -11.85
C ASP A 77 0.89 -14.43 -13.39
N ALA A 78 1.19 -13.29 -14.02
CA ALA A 78 1.42 -13.22 -15.45
C ALA A 78 2.89 -13.58 -15.73
N LEU A 79 3.09 -14.89 -15.91
CA LEU A 79 4.14 -15.62 -16.64
C LEU A 79 5.26 -14.78 -17.28
#